data_AF-A0A5N5SYH5-F1
#
_entry.id   AF-A0A5N5SYH5-F1
#
_cell.length_a   1.000
_cell.length_b   1.000
_cell.length_c   1.000
_cell.angle_alpha   90.00
_cell.angle_beta   90.00
_cell.angle_gamma   90.00
#
_symmetry.space_group_name_H-M   'P 1'
#
loop_
_entity.id
_entity.type
_entity.pdbx_description
1 polymer ?
#
loop_
_entity_poly.entity_id
_entity_poly.type
_entity_poly.pdbx_seq_one_letter_code
_entity_poly.pdbx_strand_id
1 'polypeptide(L)'
;MEGCWSPWYYYDNVKSGSYAVAATTIFFSVCSIVYVSYCLDGGESSQFFLPLFETDVRSTMKYAGGFLLIWHLAYIVNSILMIRGVQLYHRGLMLPWLSQNLVYILMIIAYAIWLQASYYHFVSIFYYVYY
;
A
#
# COMPACT_ATOMS: atom_id res chain seq x y z
N MET A 1 15.92 18.57 -17.12
CA MET A 1 15.31 17.39 -16.46
C MET A 1 14.67 16.59 -17.56
N GLU A 2 15.47 15.74 -18.19
CA GLU A 2 15.03 14.86 -19.26
C GLU A 2 14.25 13.68 -18.66
N GLY A 3 13.36 13.10 -19.47
CA GLY A 3 12.59 11.85 -19.28
C GLY A 3 12.47 11.28 -17.86
N CYS A 4 11.25 11.23 -17.33
CA CYS A 4 10.94 10.51 -16.10
C CYS A 4 10.18 9.21 -16.40
N TRP A 5 10.64 8.11 -15.83
CA TRP A 5 9.91 6.86 -15.84
C TRP A 5 8.95 6.83 -14.64
N SER A 6 7.70 6.50 -14.91
CA SER A 6 6.74 6.08 -13.89
C SER A 6 6.37 4.62 -14.13
N PRO A 7 5.78 3.92 -13.15
CA PRO A 7 5.36 2.52 -13.31
C PRO A 7 4.40 2.29 -14.48
N TRP A 8 3.72 3.33 -14.97
CA TRP A 8 2.65 3.23 -15.96
C TRP A 8 3.02 3.77 -17.34
N TYR A 9 3.89 4.79 -17.39
CA TYR A 9 4.27 5.45 -18.65
C TYR A 9 5.61 6.17 -18.54
N TYR A 10 6.26 6.36 -19.69
CA TYR A 10 7.39 7.27 -19.84
C TYR A 10 6.86 8.70 -20.04
N TYR A 11 7.41 9.65 -19.30
CA TYR A 11 7.05 11.06 -19.40
C TYR A 11 8.25 11.88 -19.85
N ASP A 12 8.03 12.81 -20.78
CA ASP A 12 9.11 13.69 -21.26
C ASP A 12 9.59 14.68 -20.18
N ASN A 13 8.78 14.88 -19.14
CA ASN A 13 9.08 15.81 -18.05
C ASN A 13 8.69 15.22 -16.68
N VAL A 14 9.61 15.37 -15.72
CA VAL A 14 9.46 14.98 -14.30
C VAL A 14 8.21 15.61 -13.66
N LYS A 15 7.82 16.81 -14.09
CA LYS A 15 6.62 17.49 -13.59
C LYS A 15 5.35 16.69 -13.92
N SER A 16 5.24 16.25 -15.17
CA SER A 16 4.09 15.45 -15.64
C SER A 16 4.05 14.08 -14.96
N GLY A 17 5.20 13.42 -14.86
CA GLY A 17 5.27 12.11 -14.20
C GLY A 17 4.94 12.18 -12.71
N SER A 18 5.36 13.25 -12.03
CA SER A 18 5.02 13.48 -10.63
C SER A 18 3.51 13.64 -10.42
N TYR A 19 2.80 14.34 -11.32
CA TYR A 19 1.35 14.46 -11.25
C TYR A 19 0.63 13.14 -11.54
N ALA A 20 1.11 12.38 -12.53
CA ALA A 20 0.54 11.08 -12.84
C ALA A 20 0.68 10.10 -11.67
N VAL A 21 1.88 10.03 -11.07
CA VAL A 21 2.13 9.19 -9.90
C VAL A 21 1.24 9.62 -8.73
N ALA A 22 1.16 10.91 -8.42
CA ALA A 22 0.28 11.42 -7.37
C ALA A 22 -1.20 11.07 -7.60
N ALA A 23 -1.69 11.21 -8.83
CA ALA A 23 -3.06 10.85 -9.21
C ALA A 23 -3.32 9.34 -9.03
N THR A 24 -2.38 8.48 -9.47
CA THR A 24 -2.51 7.03 -9.29
C THR A 24 -2.49 6.64 -7.81
N THR A 25 -1.63 7.25 -6.98
CA THR A 25 -1.60 6.99 -5.54
C THR A 25 -2.95 7.33 -4.89
N ILE A 26 -3.58 8.45 -5.28
CA ILE A 26 -4.90 8.83 -4.77
C ILE A 26 -5.95 7.82 -5.20
N PHE A 27 -5.99 7.47 -6.48
CA PHE A 27 -6.95 6.49 -7.01
C PHE A 27 -6.87 5.15 -6.28
N PHE A 28 -5.67 4.56 -6.18
CA PHE A 28 -5.50 3.28 -5.48
C PHE A 28 -5.79 3.40 -3.98
N SER A 29 -5.45 4.52 -3.33
CA SER A 29 -5.78 4.73 -1.92
C SER A 29 -7.28 4.78 -1.67
N VAL A 30 -8.06 5.40 -2.57
CA VAL A 30 -9.53 5.41 -2.49
C VAL A 30 -10.10 4.00 -2.65
N CYS A 31 -9.64 3.25 -3.65
CA CYS A 31 -10.05 1.85 -3.83
C CYS A 31 -9.73 0.99 -2.60
N SER A 32 -8.54 1.15 -2.02
CA SER A 32 -8.14 0.44 -0.79
C SER A 32 -9.00 0.82 0.41
N ILE A 33 -9.38 2.10 0.57
CA ILE A 33 -10.29 2.53 1.64
C ILE A 33 -11.65 1.85 1.51
N VAL A 34 -12.22 1.82 0.30
CA VAL A 34 -13.49 1.14 0.03
C VAL A 34 -13.39 -0.35 0.38
N TYR A 35 -12.31 -1.01 -0.06
CA TYR A 35 -12.08 -2.42 0.22
C TYR A 35 -11.91 -2.71 1.72
N VAL A 36 -11.10 -1.93 2.43
CA VAL A 36 -10.90 -2.11 3.89
C VAL A 36 -12.21 -1.88 4.65
N SER A 37 -13.02 -0.90 4.23
CA SER A 37 -14.33 -0.66 4.83
C SER A 37 -15.27 -1.84 4.62
N TYR A 38 -15.29 -2.41 3.41
CA TYR A 38 -16.05 -3.63 3.11
C TYR A 38 -15.61 -4.82 4.00
N CYS A 39 -14.31 -5.06 4.17
CA CYS A 39 -13.81 -6.11 5.05
C CYS A 39 -14.17 -5.86 6.52
N LEU A 40 -14.17 -4.60 6.97
CA LEU A 40 -14.55 -4.23 8.34
C LEU A 40 -16.04 -4.46 8.64
N ASP A 41 -16.91 -4.33 7.62
CA ASP A 41 -18.35 -4.60 7.71
C ASP A 41 -18.68 -6.10 7.62
N GLY A 42 -17.67 -6.98 7.62
CA GLY A 42 -17.83 -8.43 7.57
C GLY A 42 -17.86 -9.01 6.16
N GLY A 43 -17.44 -8.24 5.15
CA GLY A 43 -17.21 -8.73 3.81
C GLY A 43 -16.03 -9.72 3.74
N GLU A 44 -16.08 -10.65 2.78
CA GLU A 44 -15.01 -11.63 2.61
C GLU A 44 -13.70 -10.97 2.17
N SER A 45 -12.66 -11.12 2.99
CA SER A 45 -11.29 -10.80 2.58
C SER A 45 -10.76 -11.93 1.71
N SER A 46 -10.81 -11.77 0.39
CA SER A 46 -10.17 -12.71 -0.54
C SER A 46 -8.65 -12.86 -0.25
N GLN A 47 -8.02 -13.92 -0.80
CA GLN A 47 -6.61 -14.36 -0.58
C GLN A 47 -5.55 -13.27 -0.40
N PHE A 48 -5.71 -12.10 -1.03
CA PHE A 48 -4.74 -11.00 -0.94
C PHE A 48 -4.52 -10.44 0.47
N PHE A 49 -5.50 -10.48 1.37
CA PHE A 49 -5.38 -9.95 2.73
C PHE A 49 -5.72 -10.96 3.84
N LEU A 50 -5.79 -12.25 3.50
CA LEU A 50 -6.14 -13.32 4.43
C LEU A 50 -5.40 -13.22 5.79
N PRO A 51 -4.07 -12.98 5.85
CA PRO A 51 -3.36 -12.92 7.13
C PRO A 51 -3.82 -11.79 8.04
N LEU A 52 -4.28 -10.68 7.46
CA LEU A 52 -4.65 -9.47 8.19
C LEU A 52 -6.08 -9.53 8.76
N PHE A 53 -6.99 -10.22 8.08
CA PHE A 53 -8.42 -10.24 8.41
C PHE A 53 -8.93 -11.59 8.95
N GLU A 54 -8.15 -12.67 8.85
CA GLU A 54 -8.58 -14.02 9.28
C GLU A 54 -8.24 -14.34 10.75
N THR A 55 -7.28 -13.63 11.36
CA THR A 55 -6.70 -14.06 12.66
C THR A 55 -7.55 -13.73 13.90
N ASP A 56 -8.49 -12.75 13.84
CA ASP A 56 -9.52 -12.52 14.86
C ASP A 56 -10.53 -11.44 14.43
N VAL A 57 -11.73 -11.87 14.02
CA VAL A 57 -12.81 -11.01 13.49
C VAL A 57 -13.37 -10.03 14.54
N ARG A 58 -13.19 -10.29 15.84
CA ARG A 58 -13.90 -9.56 16.90
C ARG A 58 -13.15 -8.38 17.50
N SER A 59 -11.83 -8.48 17.65
CA SER A 59 -11.06 -7.46 18.37
C SER A 59 -9.94 -6.84 17.54
N THR A 60 -9.02 -7.66 17.03
CA THR A 60 -7.78 -7.20 16.38
C THR A 60 -8.04 -6.62 14.98
N MET A 61 -9.02 -7.16 14.26
CA MET A 61 -9.40 -6.71 12.92
C MET A 61 -9.80 -5.24 12.85
N LYS A 62 -10.50 -4.74 13.88
CA LYS A 62 -10.96 -3.34 13.95
C LYS A 62 -9.79 -2.36 14.11
N TYR A 63 -8.81 -2.71 14.95
CA TYR A 63 -7.62 -1.87 15.14
C TYR A 63 -6.73 -1.86 13.90
N ALA A 64 -6.51 -3.02 13.28
CA ALA A 64 -5.71 -3.14 12.06
C ALA A 64 -6.37 -2.42 10.87
N GLY A 65 -7.67 -2.60 10.66
CA GLY A 65 -8.41 -1.90 9.60
C GLY A 65 -8.49 -0.38 9.85
N GLY A 66 -8.69 0.05 11.09
CA GLY A 66 -8.66 1.47 11.45
C GLY A 66 -7.30 2.12 11.16
N PHE A 67 -6.21 1.43 11.49
CA PHE A 67 -4.85 1.88 11.14
C PHE A 67 -4.67 2.02 9.62
N LEU A 68 -5.11 1.03 8.83
CA LEU A 68 -5.03 1.10 7.37
C LEU A 68 -5.84 2.25 6.77
N LEU A 69 -7.04 2.52 7.29
CA LEU A 69 -7.86 3.66 6.86
C LEU A 69 -7.13 4.99 7.10
N ILE A 70 -6.59 5.18 8.31
CA ILE A 70 -5.82 6.39 8.65
C ILE A 70 -4.57 6.49 7.76
N TRP A 71 -3.88 5.38 7.53
CA TRP A 71 -2.70 5.32 6.67
C TRP A 71 -3.00 5.76 5.24
N HIS A 72 -4.07 5.26 4.62
CA HIS A 72 -4.48 5.63 3.27
C HIS A 72 -5.00 7.07 3.18
N LEU A 73 -5.71 7.57 4.20
CA LEU A 73 -6.11 8.98 4.27
C LEU A 73 -4.89 9.90 4.35
N ALA A 74 -3.91 9.57 5.18
CA ALA A 74 -2.64 10.29 5.24
C ALA A 74 -1.91 10.25 3.88
N TYR A 75 -2.01 9.13 3.15
CA TYR A 75 -1.38 8.99 1.84
C TYR A 75 -2.00 9.90 0.77
N ILE A 76 -3.33 10.07 0.81
CA ILE A 76 -4.05 11.02 -0.04
C ILE A 76 -3.59 12.46 0.26
N VAL A 77 -3.51 12.84 1.54
CA VAL A 77 -3.02 14.16 1.94
C VAL A 77 -1.58 14.39 1.48
N ASN A 78 -0.69 13.42 1.68
CA ASN A 78 0.70 13.49 1.24
C ASN A 78 0.83 13.57 -0.29
N SER A 79 -0.05 12.91 -1.03
CA SER A 79 -0.11 13.03 -2.49
C SER A 79 -0.56 14.43 -2.95
N ILE A 80 -1.52 15.04 -2.26
CA ILE A 80 -1.92 16.44 -2.52
C ILE A 80 -0.76 17.40 -2.20
N LEU A 81 -0.05 17.18 -1.09
CA LEU A 81 1.15 17.95 -0.75
C LEU A 81 2.24 17.83 -1.81
N MET A 82 2.43 16.64 -2.40
CA MET A 82 3.34 16.44 -3.53
C MET A 82 2.94 17.28 -4.74
N ILE A 83 1.66 17.29 -5.13
CA ILE A 83 1.15 18.12 -6.24
C ILE A 83 1.44 19.61 -5.98
N ARG A 84 1.15 20.10 -4.77
CA ARG A 84 1.43 21.48 -4.37
C ARG A 84 2.92 21.80 -4.32
N GLY A 85 3.74 20.87 -3.83
CA GLY A 85 5.21 20.99 -3.80
C GLY A 85 5.80 21.15 -5.19
N VAL A 86 5.29 20.41 -6.16
CA VAL A 86 5.69 20.50 -7.57
C VAL A 86 5.23 21.80 -8.22
N GLN A 87 4.04 22.32 -7.84
CA GLN A 87 3.55 23.62 -8.32
C GLN A 87 4.38 24.80 -7.78
N LEU A 88 4.72 24.76 -6.49
CA LEU A 88 5.43 25.82 -5.78
C LEU A 88 6.96 25.68 -5.84
N TYR A 89 7.49 24.70 -6.59
CA TYR A 89 8.91 24.34 -6.63
C TYR A 89 9.55 24.08 -5.25
N HIS A 90 8.73 23.74 -4.25
CA HIS A 90 9.15 23.54 -2.88
C HIS A 90 9.44 22.04 -2.62
N ARG A 91 10.71 21.65 -2.75
CA ARG A 91 11.14 20.24 -2.67
C ARG A 91 10.77 19.55 -1.36
N GLY A 92 10.75 20.29 -0.25
CA GLY A 92 10.38 19.75 1.06
C GLY A 92 8.96 19.18 1.15
N LEU A 93 8.02 19.68 0.32
CA LEU A 93 6.63 19.20 0.33
C LEU A 93 6.46 17.84 -0.38
N MET A 94 7.47 17.39 -1.12
CA MET A 94 7.48 16.06 -1.73
C MET A 94 8.02 14.97 -0.79
N LEU A 95 8.77 15.36 0.26
CA LEU A 95 9.39 14.42 1.19
C LEU A 95 8.39 13.54 1.96
N PRO A 96 7.24 14.04 2.45
CA PRO A 96 6.26 13.20 3.14
C PRO A 96 5.72 12.07 2.27
N TRP A 97 5.50 12.32 0.98
CA TRP A 97 5.07 11.28 0.04
C TRP A 97 6.18 10.25 -0.20
N LEU A 98 7.44 10.69 -0.35
CA LEU A 98 8.59 9.81 -0.53
C LEU A 98 8.85 8.92 0.68
N SER A 99 8.78 9.47 1.90
CA SER A 99 8.99 8.68 3.13
C SER A 99 7.91 7.62 3.31
N GLN A 100 6.64 7.95 3.02
CA GLN A 100 5.55 6.98 3.09
C GLN A 100 5.69 5.88 2.04
N ASN A 101 6.16 6.19 0.82
CA ASN A 101 6.49 5.18 -0.19
C ASN A 101 7.61 4.24 0.27
N LEU A 102 8.66 4.78 0.89
CA LEU A 102 9.76 3.96 1.41
C LEU A 102 9.26 2.96 2.45
N VAL A 103 8.45 3.42 3.40
CA VAL A 103 7.84 2.52 4.41
C VAL A 103 6.96 1.47 3.75
N TYR A 104 6.17 1.85 2.73
CA TYR A 104 5.32 0.93 2.00
C TYR A 104 6.11 -0.18 1.30
N ILE A 105 7.24 0.16 0.66
CA ILE A 105 8.13 -0.83 0.03
C ILE A 105 8.71 -1.79 1.09
N LEU A 106 9.14 -1.29 2.24
CA LEU A 106 9.65 -2.12 3.33
C LEU A 106 8.57 -3.08 3.87
N MET A 107 7.33 -2.61 3.99
CA MET A 107 6.20 -3.46 4.38
C MET A 107 5.91 -4.57 3.36
N ILE A 108 5.94 -4.26 2.06
CA ILE A 108 5.78 -5.26 1.00
C ILE A 108 6.89 -6.32 1.08
N ILE A 109 8.14 -5.91 1.28
CA ILE A 109 9.27 -6.86 1.40
C ILE A 109 9.09 -7.75 2.64
N ALA A 110 8.74 -7.18 3.79
CA ALA A 110 8.49 -7.94 5.00
C ALA A 110 7.33 -8.94 4.81
N TYR A 111 6.25 -8.52 4.16
CA TYR A 111 5.12 -9.38 3.84
C TYR A 111 5.48 -10.51 2.85
N ALA A 112 6.26 -10.20 1.82
CA ALA A 112 6.72 -11.20 0.85
C ALA A 112 7.60 -12.28 1.50
N ILE A 113 8.53 -11.88 2.40
CA ILE A 113 9.35 -12.82 3.17
C ILE A 113 8.47 -13.69 4.07
N TRP A 114 7.49 -13.09 4.75
CA TRP A 114 6.56 -13.83 5.61
C TRP A 114 5.72 -14.84 4.83
N LEU A 115 5.21 -14.47 3.64
CA LEU A 115 4.48 -15.39 2.76
C LEU A 115 5.31 -16.59 2.35
N GLN A 116 6.57 -16.35 1.97
CA GLN A 116 7.49 -17.42 1.58
C GLN A 116 7.83 -18.34 2.75
N ALA A 117 8.07 -17.80 3.95
CA ALA A 117 8.31 -18.59 5.15
C ALA A 117 7.10 -19.46 5.54
N SER A 118 5.90 -18.90 5.47
CA SER A 118 4.64 -19.60 5.78
C SER A 118 4.40 -20.74 4.80
N TYR A 119 4.63 -20.51 3.50
CA TYR A 119 4.50 -21.54 2.46
C TYR A 119 5.39 -22.76 2.75
N TYR A 120 6.68 -22.55 3.04
CA TYR A 120 7.58 -23.67 3.35
C TYR A 120 7.22 -24.40 4.64
N HIS A 121 6.68 -23.69 5.64
CA HIS A 121 6.18 -24.31 6.85
C HIS A 121 5.03 -25.28 6.57
N PHE A 122 4.02 -24.86 5.78
CA PHE A 122 2.89 -25.72 5.42
C PHE A 122 3.33 -26.94 4.59
N VAL A 123 4.24 -26.77 3.64
CA VAL A 123 4.79 -27.90 2.86
C VAL A 123 5.51 -28.89 3.76
N SER A 124 6.27 -28.42 4.75
CA SER A 124 6.97 -29.31 5.68
C SER A 124 5.99 -30.15 6.52
N ILE A 125 4.92 -29.53 7.04
CA ILE A 125 3.88 -30.24 7.79
C ILE A 125 3.21 -31.29 6.91
N PHE A 126 2.87 -30.94 5.67
CA PHE A 126 2.26 -31.88 4.74
C PHE A 126 3.17 -33.09 4.50
N TYR A 127 4.47 -32.87 4.31
CA TYR A 127 5.43 -33.95 4.13
C TYR A 127 5.44 -34.92 5.33
N TYR A 128 5.49 -34.41 6.57
CA TYR A 128 5.50 -35.24 7.80
C TYR A 128 4.20 -36.01 8.07
N VAL A 129 3.05 -35.56 7.53
CA VAL A 129 1.76 -36.21 7.77
C VAL A 129 1.51 -37.35 6.79
N TYR A 130 2.01 -37.24 5.55
CA TYR A 130 1.72 -38.20 4.48
C TYR A 130 2.88 -39.16 4.17
N TYR A 131 4.08 -38.92 4.69
CA TYR A 131 5.27 -39.76 4.53
C TYR A 131 6.01 -39.95 5.86
#